data_AF-A0A925GRS4-F1
#
_entry.id   AF-A0A925GRS4-F1
#
_cell.length_a   1.000
_cell.length_b   1.000
_cell.length_c   1.000
_cell.angle_alpha   90.00
_cell.angle_beta   90.00
_cell.angle_gamma   90.00
#
_symmetry.space_group_name_H-M   'P 1'
#
loop_
_entity.id
_entity.type
_entity.pdbx_description
1 polymer ?
#
loop_
_entity_poly.entity_id
_entity_poly.type
_entity_poly.pdbx_seq_one_letter_code
_entity_poly.pdbx_strand_id
1 'polypeptide(L)'
;MNWAAAFGAINRVRRRARGNGDPRTVLLAGLDQGAFRAAVARERRVKLAFENHRWFDLVRTGQAEEVLCCAAPSTPNCATRFFPFPSGRLPSIPA
;
A
#
# COMPACT_ATOMS: atom_id res chain seq x y z
N MET A 1 5.48 -16.21 -13.22
CA MET A 1 5.32 -14.77 -12.89
C MET A 1 6.27 -13.97 -13.76
N ASN A 2 5.79 -13.01 -14.54
CA ASN A 2 6.63 -12.25 -15.48
C ASN A 2 7.33 -11.08 -14.75
N TRP A 3 8.54 -11.33 -14.24
CA TRP A 3 9.35 -10.32 -13.53
C TRP A 3 9.68 -9.11 -14.39
N ALA A 4 10.00 -9.30 -15.67
CA ALA A 4 10.30 -8.20 -16.58
C ALA A 4 9.11 -7.24 -16.74
N ALA A 5 7.90 -7.78 -16.86
CA ALA A 5 6.68 -6.96 -16.92
C ALA A 5 6.43 -6.21 -15.60
N ALA A 6 6.67 -6.84 -14.45
CA ALA A 6 6.49 -6.22 -13.14
C ALA A 6 7.47 -5.05 -12.91
N PHE A 7 8.77 -5.26 -13.17
CA PHE A 7 9.77 -4.18 -13.13
C PHE A 7 9.45 -3.08 -14.15
N GLY A 8 9.03 -3.46 -15.36
CA GLY A 8 8.60 -2.52 -16.39
C GLY A 8 7.47 -1.60 -15.91
N ALA A 9 6.46 -2.15 -15.24
CA ALA A 9 5.31 -1.39 -14.75
C ALA A 9 5.70 -0.36 -13.67
N ILE A 10 6.43 -0.76 -12.63
CA ILE A 10 6.85 0.18 -11.57
C ILE A 10 7.81 1.24 -12.10
N ASN A 11 8.73 0.86 -13.01
CA ASN A 11 9.68 1.79 -13.59
C ASN A 11 9.02 2.83 -14.50
N ARG A 12 7.89 2.51 -15.15
CA ARG A 12 7.08 3.51 -15.87
C ARG A 12 6.57 4.59 -14.92
N VAL A 13 6.09 4.21 -13.73
CA VAL A 13 5.61 5.17 -12.71
C VAL A 13 6.76 6.06 -12.23
N ARG A 14 7.92 5.46 -11.94
CA ARG A 14 9.11 6.17 -11.45
C ARG A 14 9.66 7.17 -12.47
N ARG A 15 9.74 6.79 -13.75
CA ARG A 15 10.10 7.71 -14.84
C ARG A 15 9.12 8.87 -14.95
N ARG A 16 7.81 8.58 -14.92
CA ARG A 16 6.78 9.62 -15.01
C ARG A 16 6.84 10.60 -13.85
N ALA A 17 7.14 10.13 -12.64
CA ALA A 17 7.29 10.99 -11.46
C ALA A 17 8.50 11.94 -11.54
N ARG A 18 9.43 11.71 -12.46
CA ARG A 18 10.65 12.49 -12.69
C ARG A 18 10.71 13.13 -14.09
N GLY A 19 9.56 13.33 -14.73
CA GLY A 19 9.50 14.03 -16.02
C GLY A 19 10.03 13.23 -17.22
N ASN A 20 10.14 11.90 -17.15
CA ASN A 20 10.52 11.01 -18.26
C ASN A 20 11.89 11.30 -18.93
N GLY A 21 12.85 11.85 -18.19
CA GLY A 21 14.19 12.09 -18.72
C GLY A 21 15.25 12.46 -17.67
N ASP A 22 14.89 12.53 -16.38
CA ASP A 22 15.84 12.85 -15.33
C ASP A 22 16.85 11.70 -15.15
N PRO A 23 18.16 11.95 -15.36
CA PRO A 23 19.21 10.94 -15.20
C PRO A 23 19.35 10.46 -13.74
N ARG A 24 18.79 11.18 -12.76
CA ARG A 24 18.74 10.76 -11.36
C ARG A 24 17.63 9.74 -11.07
N THR A 25 16.83 9.37 -12.08
CA THR A 25 15.77 8.37 -11.92
C THR A 25 16.36 6.98 -11.69
N VAL A 26 16.32 6.51 -10.45
CA VAL A 26 16.72 5.14 -10.12
C VAL A 26 15.64 4.15 -10.56
N LEU A 27 15.96 3.29 -11.54
CA LEU A 27 15.08 2.21 -12.00
C LEU A 27 15.37 0.91 -11.22
N LEU A 28 14.31 0.17 -10.89
CA LEU A 28 14.41 -1.07 -10.14
C LEU A 28 14.66 -2.25 -11.08
N ALA A 29 15.56 -3.15 -10.69
CA ALA A 29 15.85 -4.42 -11.35
C ALA A 29 16.46 -5.39 -10.34
N GLY A 30 16.42 -6.70 -10.63
CA GLY A 30 17.18 -7.72 -9.88
C GLY A 30 16.79 -7.91 -8.42
N LEU A 31 15.65 -7.38 -7.97
CA LEU A 31 15.17 -7.56 -6.60
C LEU A 31 14.55 -8.95 -6.41
N ASP A 32 14.74 -9.53 -5.22
CA ASP A 32 13.94 -10.66 -4.78
C ASP A 32 12.47 -10.26 -4.54
N GLN A 33 11.62 -11.25 -4.25
CA GLN A 33 10.19 -11.02 -4.07
C GLN A 33 9.85 -10.13 -2.88
N GLY A 34 10.55 -10.25 -1.76
CA GLY A 34 10.32 -9.43 -0.57
C GLY A 34 10.70 -7.99 -0.83
N ALA A 35 11.91 -7.77 -1.35
CA ALA A 35 12.42 -6.46 -1.72
C ALA A 35 11.54 -5.78 -2.78
N PHE A 36 11.06 -6.53 -3.78
CA PHE A 36 10.15 -5.99 -4.79
C PHE A 36 8.81 -5.57 -4.18
N ARG A 37 8.21 -6.38 -3.29
CA ARG A 37 6.97 -6.03 -2.59
C ARG A 37 7.13 -4.77 -1.74
N ALA A 38 8.25 -4.64 -1.02
CA ALA A 38 8.57 -3.44 -0.24
C ALA A 38 8.72 -2.20 -1.13
N ALA A 39 9.39 -2.34 -2.28
CA ALA A 39 9.53 -1.26 -3.25
C ALA A 39 8.17 -0.81 -3.82
N VAL A 40 7.28 -1.74 -4.15
CA VAL A 40 5.90 -1.44 -4.58
C VAL A 40 5.11 -0.72 -3.49
N ALA A 41 5.18 -1.19 -2.25
CA ALA A 41 4.48 -0.57 -1.12
C ALA A 41 4.95 0.88 -0.89
N ARG A 42 6.27 1.11 -0.99
CA ARG A 42 6.86 2.46 -0.92
C ARG A 42 6.39 3.34 -2.08
N GLU A 43 6.42 2.83 -3.32
CA GLU A 43 6.02 3.60 -4.49
C GLU A 43 4.54 4.01 -4.42
N ARG A 44 3.64 3.12 -4.00
CA ARG A 44 2.23 3.43 -3.79
C ARG A 44 2.01 4.51 -2.73
N ARG A 45 2.75 4.44 -1.61
CA ARG A 45 2.68 5.44 -0.53
C ARG A 45 2.98 6.85 -1.02
N VAL A 46 4.00 7.01 -1.87
CA VAL A 46 4.37 8.33 -2.39
C VAL A 46 3.52 8.74 -3.59
N LYS A 47 3.14 7.79 -4.45
CA LYS A 47 2.48 8.10 -5.71
C LYS A 47 1.01 8.47 -5.54
N LEU A 48 0.35 7.83 -4.57
CA LEU A 48 -1.08 7.97 -4.27
C LEU A 48 -1.29 8.66 -2.92
N ALA A 49 -0.35 9.51 -2.53
CA ALA A 49 -0.44 10.27 -1.29
C ALA A 49 -1.68 11.19 -1.33
N PHE A 50 -2.44 11.21 -0.25
CA PHE A 50 -3.67 12.00 -0.12
C PHE A 50 -4.84 11.59 -1.03
N GLU A 51 -4.79 10.38 -1.60
CA GLU A 51 -5.86 9.81 -2.45
C GLU A 51 -6.63 8.66 -1.75
N ASN A 52 -6.63 8.61 -0.41
CA ASN A 52 -7.36 7.62 0.39
C ASN A 52 -6.98 6.13 0.17
N HIS A 53 -5.82 5.84 -0.41
CA HIS A 53 -5.37 4.46 -0.66
C HIS A 53 -4.60 3.81 0.50
N ARG A 54 -3.96 4.61 1.36
CA ARG A 54 -2.96 4.11 2.33
C ARG A 54 -3.54 3.11 3.33
N TRP A 55 -4.74 3.36 3.87
CA TRP A 55 -5.40 2.48 4.81
C TRP A 55 -5.66 1.10 4.21
N PHE A 56 -6.33 1.05 3.05
CA PHE A 56 -6.64 -0.20 2.36
C PHE A 56 -5.39 -0.99 1.96
N ASP A 57 -4.32 -0.29 1.56
CA ASP A 57 -3.04 -0.92 1.26
C ASP A 57 -2.42 -1.63 2.46
N LEU A 58 -2.43 -0.98 3.63
CA LEU A 58 -1.90 -1.55 4.86
C LEU A 58 -2.76 -2.70 5.40
N VAL A 59 -4.09 -2.53 5.35
CA VAL A 59 -5.04 -3.55 5.78
C VAL A 59 -4.90 -4.83 4.96
N ARG A 60 -4.88 -4.71 3.62
CA ARG A 60 -4.79 -5.89 2.74
C ARG A 60 -3.44 -6.61 2.80
N THR A 61 -2.36 -5.91 3.17
CA THR A 61 -1.02 -6.52 3.34
C THR A 61 -0.74 -6.98 4.77
N GLY A 62 -1.65 -6.74 5.72
CA GLY A 62 -1.45 -7.09 7.13
C GLY A 62 -0.44 -6.20 7.86
N GLN A 63 -0.11 -5.03 7.30
CA GLN A 63 0.88 -4.10 7.85
C GLN A 63 0.24 -2.91 8.61
N ALA A 64 -1.08 -2.90 8.75
CA ALA A 64 -1.81 -1.80 9.38
C ALA A 64 -1.37 -1.58 10.84
N GLU A 65 -1.34 -2.63 11.64
CA GLU A 65 -0.96 -2.55 13.05
C GLU A 65 0.50 -2.09 13.21
N GLU A 66 1.44 -2.77 12.54
CA GLU A 66 2.87 -2.43 12.56
C GLU A 66 3.12 -0.95 12.23
N VAL A 67 2.51 -0.45 11.16
CA VAL A 67 2.78 0.90 10.63
C VAL A 67 1.99 1.98 11.37
N LEU A 68 0.70 1.74 11.67
CA LEU A 68 -0.17 2.76 12.24
C LEU A 68 -0.01 2.85 13.75
N CYS A 69 0.31 1.76 14.44
CA CYS A 69 0.53 1.82 15.89
C CYS A 69 1.87 2.35 16.29
N CYS A 70 2.89 2.15 15.45
CA CYS A 70 4.13 2.87 15.62
C CYS A 70 3.93 4.39 15.43
N ALA A 71 3.05 4.80 14.50
CA ALA A 71 2.85 6.21 14.16
C ALA A 71 1.83 6.94 15.06
N ALA A 72 0.79 6.26 15.52
CA ALA A 72 -0.31 6.84 16.30
C ALA A 72 -0.95 5.77 17.22
N PRO A 73 -0.29 5.46 18.37
CA PRO A 73 -0.62 4.31 19.23
C PRO A 73 -2.05 4.30 19.80
N SER A 74 -2.66 5.48 19.93
CA SER A 74 -4.00 5.65 20.52
C SER A 74 -5.13 5.70 19.49
N THR A 75 -4.84 5.49 18.19
CA THR A 75 -5.87 5.56 17.16
C THR A 75 -6.68 4.27 17.04
N PRO A 76 -7.99 4.32 16.74
CA PRO A 76 -8.83 3.11 16.57
C PRO A 76 -8.29 2.15 15.51
N ASN A 77 -7.58 2.73 14.54
CA ASN A 77 -6.95 2.07 13.41
C ASN A 77 -5.82 1.11 13.82
N CYS A 78 -5.36 1.20 15.08
CA CYS A 78 -4.45 0.25 15.68
C CYS A 78 -5.05 -1.09 16.03
N ALA A 79 -6.30 -1.07 16.48
CA ALA A 79 -6.95 -2.23 17.06
C ALA A 79 -7.95 -2.87 16.08
N THR A 80 -8.49 -2.10 15.13
CA THR A 80 -9.62 -2.56 14.33
C THR A 80 -9.37 -2.42 12.83
N ARG A 81 -9.29 -3.57 12.15
CA ARG A 81 -9.16 -3.68 10.69
C ARG A 81 -10.45 -3.30 9.95
N PHE A 82 -11.59 -3.45 10.60
CA PHE A 82 -12.92 -3.29 10.01
C PHE A 82 -13.69 -2.16 10.68
N PHE A 83 -14.57 -1.53 9.92
CA PHE A 83 -15.55 -0.64 10.53
C PHE A 83 -16.51 -1.45 11.40
N PRO A 84 -16.94 -0.92 12.55
CA PRO A 84 -17.95 -1.58 13.36
C PRO A 84 -19.28 -1.65 12.61
N PHE A 85 -20.09 -2.65 12.93
CA PHE A 85 -21.47 -2.67 12.47
C PHE A 85 -22.21 -1.44 13.02
N PRO A 86 -23.06 -0.78 12.21
CA PRO A 86 -23.92 0.27 12.71
C PRO A 86 -24.84 -0.26 13.82
N SER A 87 -24.96 0.49 14.91
CA SER A 87 -25.84 0.15 16.03
C SER A 87 -27.28 -0.08 15.55
N GLY A 88 -27.90 -1.17 15.99
CA GLY A 88 -29.28 -1.53 15.63
C GLY A 88 -29.48 -2.11 14.23
N ARG A 89 -28.41 -2.37 13.47
CA ARG A 89 -28.47 -3.02 12.14
C ARG A 89 -27.56 -4.24 12.08
N LEU A 90 -27.80 -5.20 12.96
CA LEU A 90 -27.31 -6.55 12.71
C LEU A 90 -28.10 -7.12 11.53
N PRO A 91 -27.45 -7.78 10.56
CA PRO A 91 -28.19 -8.49 9.53
C PRO A 91 -29.13 -9.49 10.21
N SER A 92 -30.37 -9.59 9.73
CA SER A 92 -31.25 -10.70 10.12
C SER A 92 -30.54 -11.98 9.70
N ILE A 93 -30.00 -12.73 10.65
CA ILE A 93 -29.37 -14.02 10.38
C ILE A 93 -30.51 -15.03 10.28
N PRO A 94 -30.82 -15.58 9.09
CA PRO A 94 -31.79 -16.67 9.01
C PRO A 94 -31.26 -17.88 9.79
N ALA A 95 -32.17 -18.55 10.49
CA ALA A 95 -31.89 -19.81 11.20
C ALA A 95 -31.48 -20.93 10.24
#